data_AF-B2ALP0-F1
#
_entry.id   AF-B2ALP0-F1
#
_cell.length_a   1.000
_cell.length_b   1.000
_cell.length_c   1.000
_cell.angle_alpha   90.00
_cell.angle_beta   90.00
_cell.angle_gamma   90.00
#
_symmetry.space_group_name_H-M   'P 1'
#
loop_
_entity.id
_entity.type
_entity.pdbx_description
1 polymer ?
#
loop_
_entity_poly.entity_id
_entity_poly.type
_entity_poly.pdbx_seq_one_letter_code
_entity_poly.pdbx_strand_id
1 'polypeptide(L)'
;MKLIIAGSTGFLATELTRQSLSNPLITSLITLGRKPCPPPDPSTLLPNADLSKLKSVILEDFDRDDYPDNIKSDLSNANACIWTIAITPAQLKTVPWETTVKVCRDYAVTGIKVISSLTDKRLFRFVYVSGANAVRDPAKKPLLLGDYCVLRGEAENKILEFGKTSGGRVEVAIA
;
A
#
# COMPACT_ATOMS: atom_id res chain seq x y z
N MET A 1 -9.50 -15.08 -2.58
CA MET A 1 -8.71 -14.02 -3.25
C MET A 1 -7.38 -13.83 -2.54
N LYS A 2 -6.33 -13.44 -3.27
CA LYS A 2 -5.02 -13.07 -2.74
C LYS A 2 -4.94 -11.56 -2.54
N LEU A 3 -4.74 -11.12 -1.30
CA LEU A 3 -4.66 -9.71 -0.91
C LEU A 3 -3.24 -9.35 -0.45
N ILE A 4 -2.72 -8.21 -0.89
CA ILE A 4 -1.49 -7.60 -0.36
C ILE A 4 -1.87 -6.42 0.53
N ILE A 5 -1.27 -6.32 1.72
CA ILE A 5 -1.31 -5.14 2.59
C ILE A 5 0.11 -4.60 2.72
N ALA A 6 0.40 -3.47 2.08
CA ALA A 6 1.71 -2.83 2.13
C ALA A 6 1.77 -1.80 3.27
N GLY A 7 2.86 -1.78 4.03
CA GLY A 7 2.98 -1.02 5.27
C GLY A 7 2.64 -1.85 6.51
N SER A 8 2.96 -3.15 6.44
CA SER A 8 2.51 -4.24 7.33
C SER A 8 2.50 -3.96 8.83
N THR A 9 3.41 -3.13 9.35
CA THR A 9 3.53 -2.84 10.79
C THR A 9 2.81 -1.55 11.22
N GLY A 10 2.14 -0.85 10.30
CA GLY A 10 1.43 0.39 10.60
C GLY A 10 0.08 0.15 11.29
N PHE A 11 -0.40 1.12 12.06
CA PHE A 11 -1.66 1.02 12.83
C PHE A 11 -2.87 0.56 11.98
N LEU A 12 -3.05 1.13 10.79
CA LEU A 12 -4.13 0.71 9.89
C LEU A 12 -3.88 -0.69 9.31
N ALA A 13 -2.64 -0.98 8.91
CA ALA A 13 -2.28 -2.28 8.33
C ALA A 13 -2.47 -3.44 9.30
N THR A 14 -2.20 -3.24 10.60
CA THR A 14 -2.42 -4.28 11.62
C THR A 14 -3.91 -4.62 11.75
N GLU A 15 -4.78 -3.61 11.71
CA GLU A 15 -6.23 -3.84 11.75
C GLU A 15 -6.76 -4.46 10.45
N LEU A 16 -6.30 -3.97 9.29
CA LEU A 16 -6.64 -4.57 8.00
C LEU A 16 -6.22 -6.04 7.95
N THR A 17 -5.04 -6.38 8.49
CA THR A 17 -4.56 -7.75 8.59
C THR A 17 -5.49 -8.58 9.49
N ARG A 18 -5.79 -8.09 10.69
CA ARG A 18 -6.67 -8.75 11.67
C ARG A 18 -8.05 -9.05 11.09
N GLN A 19 -8.68 -8.10 10.40
CA GLN A 19 -9.98 -8.31 9.74
C GLN A 19 -9.87 -9.24 8.53
N SER A 20 -8.80 -9.10 7.74
CA SER A 20 -8.58 -9.95 6.57
C SER A 20 -8.44 -11.42 6.95
N LEU A 21 -7.90 -11.72 8.14
CA LEU A 21 -7.75 -13.08 8.64
C LEU A 21 -9.09 -13.80 8.83
N SER A 22 -10.15 -13.09 9.21
CA SER A 22 -11.49 -13.67 9.41
C SER A 22 -12.39 -13.60 8.19
N ASN A 23 -11.96 -12.92 7.12
CA ASN A 23 -12.75 -12.85 5.90
C ASN A 23 -12.54 -14.12 5.05
N PRO A 24 -13.58 -14.95 4.82
CA PRO A 24 -13.47 -16.20 4.06
C PRO A 24 -13.21 -15.97 2.56
N LEU A 25 -13.53 -14.79 2.03
CA LEU A 25 -13.22 -14.45 0.64
C LEU A 25 -11.72 -14.24 0.43
N ILE A 26 -10.96 -13.94 1.49
CA ILE A 26 -9.50 -13.81 1.45
C ILE A 26 -8.91 -15.17 1.81
N THR A 27 -8.27 -15.79 0.83
CA THR A 27 -7.69 -17.15 0.91
C THR A 27 -6.17 -17.14 0.95
N SER A 28 -5.55 -15.99 0.66
CA SER A 28 -4.12 -15.75 0.80
C SER A 28 -3.92 -14.28 1.15
N LEU A 29 -3.12 -14.01 2.17
CA LEU A 29 -2.86 -12.68 2.70
C LEU A 29 -1.35 -12.45 2.78
N ILE A 30 -0.87 -11.47 2.03
CA ILE A 30 0.53 -11.06 2.04
C ILE A 30 0.64 -9.74 2.77
N THR A 31 1.42 -9.68 3.84
CA THR A 31 1.82 -8.41 4.44
C THR A 31 3.19 -8.02 3.89
N LEU A 32 3.30 -6.81 3.35
CA LEU A 32 4.51 -6.32 2.70
C LEU A 32 5.08 -5.12 3.48
N GLY A 33 6.36 -5.15 3.82
CA GLY A 33 7.00 -4.05 4.52
C GLY A 33 8.52 -4.22 4.62
N ARG A 34 9.19 -3.21 5.18
CA ARG A 34 10.66 -3.22 5.36
C ARG A 34 11.14 -4.02 6.57
N LYS A 35 10.21 -4.52 7.39
CA LYS A 35 10.48 -5.28 8.61
C LYS A 35 9.52 -6.47 8.67
N PRO A 36 9.88 -7.53 9.39
CA PRO A 36 8.96 -8.61 9.69
C PRO A 36 7.67 -8.06 10.30
N CYS A 37 6.53 -8.53 9.79
CA CYS A 37 5.23 -8.28 10.41
C CYS A 37 4.94 -9.41 11.39
N PRO A 38 4.91 -9.16 12.71
CA PRO A 38 4.48 -10.19 13.65
C PRO A 38 3.01 -10.56 13.34
N PRO A 39 2.61 -11.82 13.55
CA PRO A 39 1.20 -12.18 13.50
C PRO A 39 0.42 -11.40 14.57
N PRO A 40 -0.87 -11.11 14.35
CA PRO A 40 -1.70 -10.47 15.37
C PRO A 40 -1.73 -11.27 16.67
N ASP A 41 -1.87 -10.57 17.79
CA ASP A 41 -2.01 -11.19 19.11
C ASP A 41 -3.23 -12.14 19.10
N PRO A 42 -3.07 -13.42 19.49
CA PRO A 42 -4.17 -14.39 19.54
C PRO A 42 -5.40 -13.91 20.32
N SER A 43 -5.21 -13.10 21.37
CA SER A 43 -6.31 -12.52 22.17
C SER A 43 -7.14 -11.48 21.43
N THR A 44 -6.61 -10.92 20.33
CA THR A 44 -7.27 -9.89 19.52
C THR A 44 -7.92 -10.45 18.25
N LEU A 45 -7.73 -11.73 17.95
CA LEU A 45 -8.26 -12.36 16.75
C LEU A 45 -9.78 -12.35 16.76
N LEU A 46 -10.37 -12.06 15.59
CA LEU A 46 -11.80 -12.21 15.38
C LEU A 46 -12.15 -13.70 15.23
N PRO A 47 -13.42 -14.08 15.45
CA PRO A 47 -13.88 -15.44 15.17
C PRO A 47 -13.51 -15.89 13.75
N ASN A 48 -13.19 -17.17 13.58
CA ASN A 48 -12.82 -17.78 12.30
C ASN A 48 -11.56 -17.19 11.64
N ALA A 49 -10.70 -16.49 12.40
CA ALA A 49 -9.41 -16.04 11.89
C ALA A 49 -8.54 -17.25 11.51
N ASP A 50 -8.09 -17.27 10.26
CA ASP A 50 -7.19 -18.31 9.75
C ASP A 50 -5.79 -17.72 9.54
N LEU A 51 -4.88 -18.00 10.47
CA LEU A 51 -3.48 -17.56 10.39
C LEU A 51 -2.68 -18.27 9.28
N SER A 52 -3.13 -19.44 8.81
CA SER A 52 -2.38 -20.21 7.81
C SER A 52 -2.30 -19.51 6.45
N LYS A 53 -3.22 -18.58 6.17
CA LYS A 53 -3.22 -17.79 4.93
C LYS A 53 -2.28 -16.60 4.96
N LEU A 54 -1.70 -16.25 6.12
CA LEU A 54 -0.82 -15.09 6.28
C LEU A 54 0.63 -15.43 5.92
N LYS A 55 1.24 -14.61 5.07
CA LYS A 55 2.68 -14.61 4.82
C LYS A 55 3.23 -13.20 4.94
N SER A 56 4.23 -13.02 5.79
CA SER A 56 4.99 -11.77 5.88
C SER A 56 6.12 -11.76 4.84
N VAL A 57 6.13 -10.75 3.99
CA VAL A 57 7.13 -10.54 2.93
C VAL A 57 7.90 -9.26 3.24
N ILE A 58 9.23 -9.38 3.23
CA ILE A 58 10.13 -8.28 3.58
C ILE A 58 10.74 -7.73 2.29
N LEU A 59 10.48 -6.46 2.01
CA LEU A 59 11.09 -5.70 0.94
C LEU A 59 11.73 -4.46 1.55
N GLU A 60 13.06 -4.40 1.54
CA GLU A 60 13.81 -3.32 2.18
C GLU A 60 13.77 -2.02 1.39
N ASP A 61 13.87 -2.14 0.06
CA ASP A 61 13.93 -1.03 -0.88
C ASP A 61 12.70 -1.05 -1.81
N PHE A 62 11.94 0.04 -1.79
CA PHE A 62 10.76 0.25 -2.63
C PHE A 62 11.02 1.28 -3.75
N ASP A 63 12.23 1.86 -3.83
CA ASP A 63 12.58 2.87 -4.82
C ASP A 63 12.76 2.29 -6.23
N ARG A 64 12.87 0.96 -6.36
CA ARG A 64 13.21 0.30 -7.63
C ARG A 64 12.08 -0.56 -8.18
N ASP A 65 12.01 -0.65 -9.50
CA ASP A 65 11.06 -1.51 -10.20
C ASP A 65 11.56 -2.97 -10.34
N ASP A 66 12.81 -3.24 -9.98
CA ASP A 66 13.47 -4.55 -10.03
C ASP A 66 13.37 -5.33 -8.71
N TYR A 67 12.17 -5.45 -8.13
CA TYR A 67 11.98 -6.26 -6.92
C TYR A 67 12.63 -7.65 -7.06
N PRO A 68 13.25 -8.19 -5.99
CA PRO A 68 13.88 -9.50 -6.05
C PRO A 68 12.90 -10.60 -6.48
N ASP A 69 13.37 -11.61 -7.21
CA ASP A 69 12.50 -12.62 -7.82
C ASP A 69 11.68 -13.42 -6.80
N ASN A 70 12.23 -13.68 -5.61
CA ASN A 70 11.49 -14.31 -4.51
C ASN A 70 10.32 -13.43 -4.04
N ILE A 71 10.51 -12.11 -4.01
CA ILE A 71 9.46 -11.14 -3.64
C ILE A 71 8.42 -11.05 -4.77
N LYS A 72 8.85 -10.97 -6.04
CA LYS A 72 7.94 -10.99 -7.19
C LYS A 72 7.07 -12.25 -7.21
N SER A 73 7.67 -13.41 -6.95
CA SER A 73 6.96 -14.69 -6.83
C SER A 73 5.90 -14.64 -5.73
N ASP A 74 6.26 -14.11 -4.56
CA ASP A 74 5.33 -13.97 -3.43
C ASP A 74 4.19 -12.98 -3.69
N LEU A 75 4.42 -11.94 -4.47
CA LEU A 75 3.40 -10.94 -4.84
C LEU A 75 2.57 -11.35 -6.08
N SER A 76 3.04 -12.33 -6.84
CA SER A 76 2.41 -12.74 -8.10
C SER A 76 0.95 -13.16 -7.94
N ASN A 77 0.15 -12.95 -8.99
CA ASN A 77 -1.26 -13.34 -9.06
C ASN A 77 -2.16 -12.75 -7.96
N ALA A 78 -1.74 -11.66 -7.30
CA ALA A 78 -2.58 -10.93 -6.36
C ALA A 78 -3.83 -10.37 -7.05
N ASN A 79 -4.94 -10.36 -6.32
CA ASN A 79 -6.19 -9.76 -6.78
C ASN A 79 -6.28 -8.27 -6.40
N ALA A 80 -5.70 -7.90 -5.26
CA ALA A 80 -5.72 -6.54 -4.78
C ALA A 80 -4.50 -6.20 -3.92
N CYS A 81 -4.17 -4.92 -3.84
CA CYS A 81 -3.23 -4.36 -2.88
C CYS A 81 -3.87 -3.16 -2.18
N ILE A 82 -3.77 -3.13 -0.85
CA ILE A 82 -4.06 -1.94 -0.03
C ILE A 82 -2.71 -1.36 0.41
N TRP A 83 -2.45 -0.14 -0.04
CA TRP A 83 -1.19 0.55 0.19
C TRP A 83 -1.33 1.55 1.33
N THR A 84 -0.71 1.23 2.48
CA THR A 84 -0.76 2.06 3.68
C THR A 84 0.60 2.65 4.06
N ILE A 85 1.60 2.58 3.18
CA ILE A 85 2.93 3.14 3.43
C ILE A 85 2.87 4.67 3.30
N ALA A 86 3.20 5.37 4.38
CA ALA A 86 3.31 6.82 4.42
C ALA A 86 4.22 7.27 5.58
N ILE A 87 4.71 8.51 5.49
CA ILE A 87 5.21 9.28 6.63
C ILE A 87 4.06 10.13 7.16
N THR A 88 3.76 10.01 8.44
CA THR A 88 2.68 10.79 9.07
C THR A 88 3.12 12.23 9.36
N PRO A 89 2.18 13.19 9.49
CA PRO A 89 2.52 14.57 9.84
C PRO A 89 3.40 14.72 11.09
N ALA A 90 3.19 13.85 12.10
CA ALA A 90 3.99 13.85 13.32
C ALA A 90 5.48 13.51 13.08
N GLN A 91 5.77 12.74 12.04
CA GLN A 91 7.13 12.31 11.67
C GLN A 91 7.85 13.31 10.76
N LEU A 92 7.16 14.30 10.19
CA LEU A 92 7.78 15.26 9.27
C LEU A 92 8.91 16.09 9.90
N LYS A 93 8.92 16.22 11.23
CA LYS A 93 9.98 16.93 11.95
C LYS A 93 11.28 16.15 12.04
N THR A 94 11.24 14.82 11.86
CA THR A 94 12.38 13.92 12.07
C THR A 94 12.80 13.17 10.82
N VAL A 95 12.05 13.33 9.72
CA VAL A 95 12.31 12.68 8.44
C VAL A 95 12.64 13.74 7.39
N PRO A 96 13.77 13.62 6.66
CA PRO A 96 14.10 14.53 5.58
C PRO A 96 12.98 14.62 4.53
N TRP A 97 12.83 15.79 3.91
CA TRP A 97 11.80 16.01 2.91
C TRP A 97 11.92 15.05 1.71
N GLU A 98 13.12 14.80 1.21
CA GLU A 98 13.37 13.83 0.13
C GLU A 98 12.84 12.43 0.48
N THR A 99 13.12 11.95 1.69
CA THR A 99 12.60 10.67 2.19
C THR A 99 11.07 10.69 2.30
N THR A 100 10.50 11.82 2.72
CA THR A 100 9.05 12.00 2.75
C THR A 100 8.44 11.87 1.35
N VAL A 101 9.06 12.50 0.35
CA VAL A 101 8.63 12.40 -1.06
C VAL A 101 8.70 10.96 -1.55
N LYS A 102 9.82 10.27 -1.34
CA LYS A 102 10.01 8.87 -1.72
C LYS A 102 8.93 7.97 -1.12
N VAL A 103 8.77 8.03 0.20
CA VAL A 103 7.84 7.15 0.93
C VAL A 103 6.37 7.45 0.61
N CYS A 104 6.01 8.73 0.54
CA CYS A 104 4.61 9.13 0.36
C CYS A 104 4.12 9.05 -1.08
N ARG A 105 5.02 9.20 -2.07
CA ARG A 105 4.66 9.24 -3.49
C ARG A 105 5.34 8.14 -4.29
N ASP A 106 6.67 8.14 -4.31
CA ASP A 106 7.40 7.35 -5.31
C ASP A 106 7.26 5.84 -5.05
N TYR A 107 7.33 5.38 -3.79
CA TYR A 107 7.11 3.99 -3.45
C TYR A 107 5.72 3.48 -3.88
N ALA A 108 4.68 4.30 -3.70
CA ALA A 108 3.31 3.90 -4.08
C ALA A 108 3.16 3.81 -5.60
N VAL A 109 3.76 4.75 -6.33
CA VAL A 109 3.75 4.80 -7.79
C VAL A 109 4.56 3.65 -8.39
N THR A 110 5.71 3.30 -7.80
CA THR A 110 6.49 2.12 -8.20
C THR A 110 5.74 0.84 -7.83
N GLY A 111 5.18 0.78 -6.62
CA GLY A 111 4.45 -0.38 -6.11
C GLY A 111 3.25 -0.76 -6.97
N ILE A 112 2.39 0.19 -7.36
CA ILE A 112 1.27 -0.12 -8.26
C ILE A 112 1.74 -0.64 -9.62
N LYS A 113 2.81 -0.08 -10.20
CA LYS A 113 3.38 -0.51 -11.47
C LYS A 113 3.88 -1.96 -11.39
N VAL A 114 4.76 -2.23 -10.43
CA VAL A 114 5.38 -3.54 -10.26
C VAL A 114 4.34 -4.59 -9.89
N ILE A 115 3.52 -4.35 -8.87
CA ILE A 115 2.59 -5.38 -8.38
C ILE A 115 1.52 -5.70 -9.43
N SER A 116 1.01 -4.70 -10.15
CA SER A 116 0.02 -4.94 -11.20
C SER A 116 0.60 -5.64 -12.44
N SER A 117 1.91 -5.58 -12.68
CA SER A 117 2.54 -6.36 -13.76
C SER A 117 2.78 -7.82 -13.39
N LEU A 118 2.66 -8.20 -12.12
CA LEU A 118 2.90 -9.56 -11.63
C LEU A 118 1.63 -10.44 -11.63
N THR A 119 0.54 -9.98 -12.24
CA THR A 119 -0.75 -10.67 -12.23
C THR A 119 -1.31 -10.78 -13.64
N ASP A 120 -1.64 -12.01 -14.04
CA ASP A 120 -2.32 -12.28 -15.32
C ASP A 120 -3.85 -12.21 -15.17
N LYS A 121 -4.34 -11.77 -14.00
CA LYS A 121 -5.77 -11.61 -13.75
C LYS A 121 -6.32 -10.50 -14.64
N ARG A 122 -7.57 -10.67 -15.07
CA ARG A 122 -8.31 -9.66 -15.86
C ARG A 122 -8.34 -8.29 -15.19
N LEU A 123 -8.40 -8.26 -13.85
CA LEU A 123 -8.50 -7.04 -13.07
C LEU A 123 -7.69 -7.15 -11.78
N PHE A 124 -6.82 -6.17 -11.55
CA PHE A 124 -6.13 -5.92 -10.29
C PHE A 124 -6.67 -4.66 -9.63
N ARG A 125 -6.90 -4.70 -8.31
CA ARG A 125 -7.41 -3.54 -7.56
C ARG A 125 -6.32 -2.94 -6.68
N PHE A 126 -6.17 -1.63 -6.72
CA PHE A 126 -5.20 -0.91 -5.91
C PHE A 126 -5.91 0.17 -5.08
N VAL A 127 -5.87 0.02 -3.76
CA VAL A 127 -6.38 1.03 -2.83
C VAL A 127 -5.19 1.80 -2.26
N TYR A 128 -5.09 3.08 -2.56
CA TYR A 128 -4.10 3.97 -1.95
C TYR A 128 -4.73 4.69 -0.76
N VAL A 129 -4.20 4.42 0.44
CA VAL A 129 -4.62 5.14 1.65
C VAL A 129 -3.88 6.48 1.68
N SER A 130 -4.61 7.54 1.40
CA SER A 130 -4.09 8.90 1.34
C SER A 130 -4.23 9.61 2.69
N GLY A 131 -4.21 10.95 2.67
CA GLY A 131 -4.56 11.78 3.81
C GLY A 131 -5.80 12.60 3.49
N ALA A 132 -6.69 12.77 4.47
CA ALA A 132 -7.97 13.49 4.30
C ALA A 132 -7.82 14.93 3.75
N ASN A 133 -6.65 15.56 3.96
CA ASN A 133 -6.33 16.91 3.50
C ASN A 133 -5.40 16.92 2.27
N ALA A 134 -5.28 15.82 1.52
CA ALA A 134 -4.50 15.79 0.30
C ALA A 134 -5.07 16.77 -0.74
N VAL A 135 -4.18 17.45 -1.46
CA VAL A 135 -4.55 18.50 -2.42
C VAL A 135 -3.98 18.17 -3.78
N ARG A 136 -4.86 17.71 -4.70
CA ARG A 136 -4.50 17.34 -6.08
C ARG A 136 -4.16 18.53 -6.97
N ASP A 137 -4.63 19.73 -6.62
CA ASP A 137 -4.38 20.98 -7.35
C ASP A 137 -3.39 21.84 -6.54
N PRO A 138 -2.12 21.94 -6.94
CA PRO A 138 -1.11 22.72 -6.22
C PRO A 138 -1.48 24.19 -6.02
N ALA A 139 -2.35 24.77 -6.87
CA ALA A 139 -2.82 26.14 -6.71
C ALA A 139 -3.70 26.33 -5.45
N LYS A 140 -4.23 25.24 -4.89
CA LYS A 140 -5.05 25.23 -3.66
C LYS A 140 -4.25 24.84 -2.41
N LYS A 141 -2.93 25.00 -2.45
CA LYS A 141 -2.02 24.67 -1.34
C LYS A 141 -2.45 25.38 -0.04
N PRO A 142 -2.71 24.64 1.06
CA PRO A 142 -3.07 25.24 2.34
C PRO A 142 -1.85 25.85 3.05
N LEU A 143 -2.09 26.73 4.01
CA LEU A 143 -1.03 27.34 4.81
C LEU A 143 -0.35 26.33 5.75
N LEU A 144 -1.14 25.47 6.39
CA LEU A 144 -0.65 24.44 7.30
C LEU A 144 -0.36 23.15 6.53
N LEU A 145 0.86 22.62 6.67
CA LEU A 145 1.31 21.40 6.00
C LEU A 145 1.17 21.45 4.47
N GLY A 146 1.19 22.64 3.87
CA GLY A 146 0.90 22.84 2.45
C GLY A 146 1.65 21.92 1.51
N ASP A 147 2.99 21.87 1.63
CA ASP A 147 3.81 21.03 0.77
C ASP A 147 3.50 19.54 0.95
N TYR A 148 3.23 19.12 2.18
CA TYR A 148 2.83 17.74 2.47
C TYR A 148 1.46 17.40 1.86
N CYS A 149 0.47 18.28 2.01
CA CYS A 149 -0.85 18.12 1.40
C CYS A 149 -0.77 18.01 -0.13
N VAL A 150 0.03 18.87 -0.77
CA VAL A 150 0.25 18.82 -2.22
C VAL A 150 0.98 17.54 -2.61
N LEU A 151 2.03 17.14 -1.89
CA LEU A 151 2.74 15.88 -2.13
C LEU A 151 1.80 14.65 -2.09
N ARG A 152 0.89 14.59 -1.11
CA ARG A 152 -0.10 13.51 -1.03
C ARG A 152 -1.05 13.54 -2.24
N GLY A 153 -1.48 14.72 -2.66
CA GLY A 153 -2.31 14.88 -3.86
C GLY A 153 -1.60 14.54 -5.17
N GLU A 154 -0.30 14.84 -5.28
CA GLU A 154 0.53 14.39 -6.41
C GLU A 154 0.57 12.87 -6.51
N ALA A 155 0.71 12.18 -5.38
CA ALA A 155 0.66 10.71 -5.34
C ALA A 155 -0.70 10.19 -5.82
N GLU A 156 -1.80 10.76 -5.33
CA GLU A 156 -3.15 10.40 -5.79
C GLU A 156 -3.31 10.58 -7.29
N ASN A 157 -2.88 11.72 -7.84
CA ASN A 157 -2.96 12.01 -9.27
C ASN A 157 -2.19 10.95 -10.09
N LYS A 158 -0.95 10.63 -9.70
CA LYS A 158 -0.13 9.64 -10.40
C LYS A 158 -0.74 8.23 -10.36
N ILE A 159 -1.31 7.83 -9.24
CA ILE A 159 -1.93 6.51 -9.07
C ILE A 159 -3.24 6.43 -9.85
N LEU A 160 -4.08 7.46 -9.79
CA LEU A 160 -5.31 7.55 -10.59
C LEU A 160 -5.02 7.53 -12.09
N GLU A 161 -3.99 8.27 -12.53
CA GLU A 161 -3.58 8.30 -13.93
C GLU A 161 -3.08 6.94 -14.42
N PHE A 162 -2.32 6.22 -13.58
CA PHE A 162 -1.93 4.84 -13.88
C PHE A 162 -3.14 3.92 -14.05
N GLY A 163 -4.16 4.04 -13.18
CA GLY A 163 -5.41 3.31 -13.31
C GLY A 163 -6.13 3.58 -14.64
N LYS A 164 -6.28 4.85 -15.03
CA LYS A 164 -6.92 5.26 -16.30
C LYS A 164 -6.19 4.74 -17.53
N THR A 165 -4.87 4.80 -17.51
CA THR A 165 -4.01 4.39 -18.64
C THR A 165 -3.80 2.87 -18.73
N SER A 166 -4.27 2.11 -17.74
CA SER A 166 -4.09 0.65 -17.66
C SER A 166 -4.90 -0.19 -18.66
N GLY A 167 -5.76 0.43 -19.48
CA GLY A 167 -6.68 -0.28 -20.38
C GLY A 167 -7.75 -1.08 -19.64
N GLY A 168 -8.12 -0.66 -18.42
CA GLY A 168 -9.11 -1.35 -17.57
C GLY A 168 -8.56 -2.57 -16.82
N ARG A 169 -7.25 -2.83 -16.88
CA ARG A 169 -6.62 -3.92 -16.12
C ARG A 169 -6.39 -3.59 -14.65
N VAL A 170 -6.32 -2.29 -14.32
CA VAL A 170 -6.08 -1.81 -12.96
C VAL A 170 -7.18 -0.84 -12.54
N GLU A 171 -7.94 -1.21 -11.52
CA GLU A 171 -8.92 -0.35 -10.86
C GLU A 171 -8.29 0.27 -9.62
N VAL A 172 -8.41 1.59 -9.47
CA VAL A 172 -7.79 2.36 -8.40
C VAL A 172 -8.86 3.01 -7.54
N ALA A 173 -8.68 2.95 -6.22
CA ALA A 173 -9.44 3.72 -5.25
C ALA A 173 -8.49 4.53 -4.36
N ILE A 174 -8.89 5.74 -4.01
CA ILE A 174 -8.24 6.58 -3.01
C ILE A 174 -9.10 6.53 -1.74
N ALA A 175 -8.50 6.15 -0.62
CA ALA A 175 -9.15 6.05 0.68
C ALA A 175 -8.56 7.05 1.68
#